data_AF-A0A445EIF2-F1
#
_entry.id   AF-A0A445EIF2-F1
#
_cell.length_a   1.000
_cell.length_b   1.000
_cell.length_c   1.000
_cell.angle_alpha   90.00
_cell.angle_beta   90.00
_cell.angle_gamma   90.00
#
_symmetry.space_group_name_H-M   'P 1'
#
loop_
_entity.id
_entity.type
_entity.pdbx_description
1 polymer ?
#
loop_
_entity_poly.entity_id
_entity_poly.type
_entity_poly.pdbx_seq_one_letter_code
_entity_poly.pdbx_strand_id
1 'polypeptide(L)' 'MARKSLIEREKKRKKLEQKYYLIRRSSKKEISKVPSLSQKWEIHLSSAGGS' A
#
# COMPACT_ATOMS: atom_id res chain seq x y z
N MET A 1 17.01 -22.58 13.28
CA MET A 1 15.70 -21.97 13.64
C MET A 1 15.66 -20.54 13.12
N ALA A 2 14.53 -20.08 12.59
CA ALA A 2 14.39 -18.67 12.22
C ALA A 2 14.53 -17.79 13.47
N ARG A 3 15.25 -16.66 13.35
CA ARG A 3 15.43 -15.72 14.47
C ARG A 3 14.06 -15.18 14.89
N LYS A 4 13.78 -15.13 16.21
CA LYS A 4 12.51 -14.63 16.78
C LYS A 4 12.09 -13.27 16.20
N SER A 5 13.06 -12.37 16.00
CA SER A 5 12.85 -11.05 15.40
C SER A 5 12.31 -11.10 13.96
N LEU A 6 12.70 -12.10 13.17
CA LEU A 6 12.20 -12.28 11.80
C LEU A 6 10.73 -12.72 11.80
N ILE A 7 10.36 -13.62 12.71
CA ILE A 7 8.98 -14.10 12.89
C ILE A 7 8.07 -12.94 13.33
N GLU A 8 8.53 -12.12 14.28
CA GLU A 8 7.78 -10.94 14.74
C GLU A 8 7.63 -9.89 13.64
N ARG A 9 8.68 -9.68 12.83
CA ARG A 9 8.64 -8.78 11.67
C ARG A 9 7.61 -9.23 10.63
N GLU A 10 7.52 -10.52 10.32
CA GLU A 10 6.49 -11.07 9.43
C GLU A 10 5.08 -10.88 9.99
N LYS A 11 4.87 -11.13 11.28
CA LYS A 11 3.58 -10.90 11.94
C LYS A 11 3.15 -9.43 11.83
N LYS A 12 4.08 -8.50 12.05
CA LYS A 12 3.83 -7.05 11.89
C LYS A 12 3.47 -6.70 10.45
N ARG A 13 4.19 -7.25 9.45
CA ARG A 13 3.87 -7.03 8.02
C ARG A 13 2.48 -7.52 7.65
N LYS A 14 2.10 -8.74 8.07
CA LYS A 14 0.76 -9.31 7.80
C LYS A 14 -0.36 -8.46 8.40
N LYS A 15 -0.20 -7.98 9.64
CA LYS A 15 -1.18 -7.09 10.30
C LYS A 15 -1.34 -5.76 9.56
N LEU A 16 -0.24 -5.15 9.12
CA LEU A 16 -0.28 -3.90 8.35
C LEU A 16 -0.91 -4.12 6.97
N GLU A 17 -0.58 -5.21 6.29
CA GLU A 17 -1.18 -5.56 5.01
C GLU A 17 -2.69 -5.72 5.11
N GLN A 18 -3.19 -6.43 6.13
CA GLN A 18 -4.62 -6.56 6.39
C GLN A 18 -5.28 -5.22 6.68
N LYS A 19 -4.65 -4.37 7.51
CA LYS A 19 -5.18 -3.04 7.86
C LYS A 19 -5.37 -2.14 6.64
N TYR A 20 -4.48 -2.20 5.65
CA TYR A 20 -4.49 -1.31 4.49
C TYR A 20 -4.92 -2.01 3.18
N TYR A 21 -5.39 -3.26 3.24
CA TYR A 21 -5.65 -4.08 2.04
C TYR A 21 -6.65 -3.42 1.08
N LEU A 22 -7.79 -2.95 1.60
CA LEU A 22 -8.86 -2.35 0.78
C LEU A 22 -8.41 -1.06 0.11
N ILE A 23 -7.75 -0.17 0.85
CA ILE A 23 -7.24 1.11 0.35
C ILE A 23 -6.22 0.84 -0.76
N ARG A 24 -5.23 -0.03 -0.49
CA ARG A 24 -4.20 -0.39 -1.47
C ARG A 24 -4.78 -1.01 -2.74
N ARG A 25 -5.80 -1.87 -2.60
CA ARG A 25 -6.47 -2.50 -3.74
C ARG A 25 -7.25 -1.47 -4.56
N SER A 26 -7.95 -0.54 -3.91
CA SER A 26 -8.69 0.54 -4.57
C SER A 26 -7.74 1.44 -5.37
N SER A 27 -6.69 1.96 -4.73
CA SER A 27 -5.71 2.84 -5.38
C SER A 27 -5.02 2.16 -6.56
N LYS A 28 -4.69 0.87 -6.45
CA LYS A 28 -4.12 0.10 -7.58
C LYS A 28 -5.08 0.02 -8.77
N LYS A 29 -6.38 -0.19 -8.52
CA LYS A 29 -7.40 -0.25 -9.57
C LYS A 29 -7.57 1.11 -10.24
N GLU A 30 -7.55 2.18 -9.46
CA GLU A 30 -7.66 3.55 -9.95
C GLU A 30 -6.48 3.93 -10.85
N ILE A 31 -5.24 3.68 -10.39
CA ILE A 31 -4.01 3.90 -11.18
C ILE A 31 -4.03 3.12 -12.50
N SER A 32 -4.56 1.89 -12.51
CA SER A 32 -4.63 1.06 -13.73
C SER A 32 -5.59 1.60 -14.79
N LYS A 33 -6.62 2.35 -14.39
CA LYS A 33 -7.62 2.93 -15.30
C LYS A 33 -7.17 4.24 -15.91
N VAL A 34 -6.26 4.93 -15.25
CA VAL A 34 -5.81 6.26 -15.66
C VAL A 34 -4.73 6.13 -16.73
N PRO A 35 -4.88 6.77 -17.91
CA PRO A 35 -3.89 6.67 -18.98
C PRO A 35 -2.73 7.64 -18.80
N SER A 36 -2.96 8.80 -18.18
CA SER A 36 -1.94 9.84 -18.06
C SER A 36 -0.98 9.59 -16.90
N LEU A 37 0.30 9.93 -17.11
CA LEU A 37 1.33 9.78 -16.08
C LEU A 37 1.11 10.76 -14.92
N SER A 38 0.68 12.00 -15.18
CA SER A 38 0.44 13.02 -14.15
C SER A 38 -0.66 12.60 -13.17
N GLN A 39 -1.80 12.13 -13.67
CA GLN A 39 -2.90 11.68 -12.82
C GLN A 39 -2.54 10.41 -12.02
N LYS A 40 -1.67 9.53 -12.55
CA LYS A 40 -1.13 8.40 -11.77
C LYS A 40 -0.27 8.89 -10.59
N TRP A 41 0.52 9.95 -10.80
CA TRP A 41 1.34 10.55 -9.74
C TRP A 41 0.48 11.21 -8.67
N GLU A 42 -0.59 11.91 -9.05
CA GLU A 42 -1.56 12.49 -8.11
C GLU A 42 -2.22 11.41 -7.26
N ILE A 43 -2.72 10.32 -7.85
CA ILE A 43 -3.34 9.20 -7.08
C ILE A 43 -2.33 8.55 -6.12
N HIS A 44 -1.06 8.47 -6.51
CA HIS A 44 0.00 7.94 -5.65
C HIS A 44 0.29 8.88 -4.47
N LEU A 45 0.34 10.19 -4.70
CA LEU A 45 0.62 11.22 -3.70
C LEU A 45 -0.57 11.48 -2.75
N SER A 46 -1.80 11.49 -3.26
CA SER A 46 -3.02 11.67 -2.45
C SER A 46 -3.25 10.54 -1.43
N SER A 47 -2.62 9.36 -1.63
CA SER A 47 -2.65 8.25 -0.66
C SER A 47 -1.75 8.47 0.57
N ALA A 48 -0.86 9.46 0.52
CA ALA A 48 0.09 9.82 1.56
C ALA A 48 -0.15 11.26 2.01
N GLY A 49 -1.34 11.55 2.57
CA GLY A 49 -1.64 12.77 3.32
C GLY A 49 -0.96 14.05 2.83
N GLY A 50 -1.47 14.62 1.74
CA GLY A 50 -1.10 15.97 1.30
C GLY A 50 -2.23 16.94 1.62
N SER A 51 -2.12 17.59 2.79
CA SER A 51 -2.61 18.96 2.96
C SER A 51 -1.66 19.92 2.26
#